data_AF-A0A661YME5-F1
#
_entry.id   AF-A0A661YME5-F1
#
_cell.length_a   1.000
_cell.length_b   1.000
_cell.length_c   1.000
_cell.angle_alpha   90.00
_cell.angle_beta   90.00
_cell.angle_gamma   90.00
#
_symmetry.space_group_name_H-M   'P 1'
#
loop_
_entity.id
_entity.type
_entity.pdbx_description
1 polymer ?
#
loop_
_entity_poly.entity_id
_entity_poly.type
_entity_poly.pdbx_seq_one_letter_code
_entity_poly.pdbx_strand_id
1 'polypeptide(L)'
;MLLISAAFFILLQRVLLYYISYPVFYPGYGEKAGGFWHINPFYSFINIYTVVGLFASIKLLKYWYRNQQVKAELENKNKTSELALLRTQLNPHFLFNTLNNIDSLILTKPQKASDAIIKLSDIMRFMLYDTSTDNVPLEKEINYLKSYISLQQIRLKDPGFVKVNLEGNCLGKTIAPMLFIPFVENAFKHGQKNVAAPGIEIRLECLKDSLNFEVINRVDVSAEMNKDNTPGIGLANTKRRLELLYPGRHKLSIKTENGYYISRLHIKF
;
A
#
# COMPACT_ATOMS: atom_id res chain seq x y z
N MET A 1 1.53 52.04 -24.28
CA MET A 1 2.63 51.06 -24.24
C MET A 1 2.39 49.86 -25.16
N LEU A 2 1.23 49.18 -25.07
CA LEU A 2 0.88 48.01 -25.89
C LEU A 2 0.85 48.24 -27.42
N LEU A 3 0.34 49.39 -27.88
CA LEU A 3 0.29 49.71 -29.31
C LEU A 3 1.69 49.95 -29.91
N ILE A 4 2.58 50.57 -29.14
CA ILE A 4 3.96 50.86 -29.55
C ILE A 4 4.75 49.55 -29.63
N SER A 5 4.60 48.66 -28.65
CA SER A 5 5.25 47.34 -28.69
C SER A 5 4.72 46.47 -29.84
N ALA A 6 3.41 46.48 -30.09
CA ALA A 6 2.83 45.75 -31.22
C ALA A 6 3.35 46.26 -32.58
N ALA A 7 3.41 47.59 -32.77
CA ALA A 7 3.97 48.18 -33.99
C ALA A 7 5.45 47.81 -34.18
N PHE A 8 6.23 47.84 -33.11
CA PHE A 8 7.63 47.41 -33.13
C PHE A 8 7.79 45.96 -33.57
N PHE A 9 7.01 45.02 -33.00
CA PHE A 9 7.09 43.60 -33.36
C PHE A 9 6.64 43.32 -34.80
N ILE A 10 5.61 44.02 -35.29
CA ILE A 10 5.16 43.90 -36.70
C ILE A 10 6.28 44.37 -37.65
N LEU A 11 6.92 45.50 -37.34
CA LEU A 11 7.99 46.07 -38.15
C LEU A 11 9.24 45.19 -38.11
N LEU A 12 9.63 44.69 -36.93
CA LEU A 12 10.72 43.75 -36.76
C LEU A 12 10.49 42.44 -37.53
N GLN A 13 9.29 41.85 -37.41
CA GLN A 13 8.92 40.65 -38.17
C GLN A 13 8.97 40.89 -39.67
N ARG A 14 8.53 42.08 -40.14
CA ARG A 14 8.59 42.44 -41.56
C ARG A 14 10.03 42.52 -42.07
N VAL A 15 10.93 43.13 -41.30
CA VAL A 15 12.37 43.19 -41.62
C VAL A 15 12.94 41.78 -41.73
N LEU A 16 12.67 40.90 -40.77
CA LEU A 16 13.13 39.51 -40.78
C LEU A 16 12.57 38.69 -41.96
N LEU A 17 11.29 38.86 -42.30
CA LEU A 17 10.69 38.14 -43.42
C LEU A 17 11.24 38.62 -44.76
N TYR A 18 11.30 39.94 -44.97
CA TYR A 18 11.67 40.52 -46.26
C TYR A 18 13.17 40.40 -46.58
N TYR A 19 14.04 40.69 -45.60
CA TYR A 19 15.49 40.71 -45.84
C TYR A 19 16.19 39.39 -45.57
N ILE A 20 15.58 38.48 -44.80
CA ILE A 20 16.21 37.20 -44.43
C ILE A 20 15.42 36.02 -44.97
N SER A 21 14.12 35.92 -44.64
CA SER A 21 13.36 34.70 -44.94
C SER A 21 13.07 34.53 -46.44
N TYR A 22 12.58 35.56 -47.14
CA TYR A 22 12.29 35.45 -48.58
C TYR A 22 13.55 35.16 -49.42
N PRO A 23 14.70 35.85 -49.23
CA PRO A 23 15.90 35.55 -50.01
C PRO A 23 16.45 34.14 -49.75
N VAL A 24 16.36 33.64 -48.52
CA VAL A 24 16.92 32.33 -48.12
C VAL A 24 16.03 31.17 -48.58
N PHE A 25 14.72 31.25 -48.37
CA PHE A 25 13.80 30.13 -48.64
C PHE A 25 13.13 30.20 -50.03
N TYR A 26 13.04 31.39 -50.63
CA TYR A 26 12.41 31.62 -51.93
C TYR A 26 13.27 32.53 -52.81
N PRO A 27 14.47 32.07 -53.25
CA PRO A 27 15.35 32.87 -54.09
C PRO A 27 14.62 33.30 -55.38
N GLY A 28 14.58 34.62 -55.63
CA GLY A 28 13.84 35.23 -56.76
C GLY A 28 12.41 35.69 -56.44
N TYR A 29 11.88 35.44 -55.25
CA TYR A 29 10.53 35.88 -54.84
C TYR A 29 10.46 37.39 -54.54
N GLY A 30 11.59 38.06 -54.32
CA GLY A 30 11.68 39.49 -54.02
C GLY A 30 11.10 40.40 -55.11
N GLU A 31 11.20 40.00 -56.39
CA GLU A 31 10.61 40.76 -57.51
C GLU A 31 9.08 40.62 -57.59
N LYS A 32 8.52 39.55 -57.02
CA LYS A 32 7.06 39.25 -57.03
C LYS A 32 6.35 39.59 -55.72
N ALA A 33 7.08 39.80 -54.63
CA ALA A 33 6.52 40.00 -53.28
C ALA A 33 5.94 41.41 -53.02
N GLY A 34 6.08 42.33 -53.98
CA GLY A 34 5.79 43.76 -53.79
C GLY A 34 6.85 44.44 -52.92
N GLY A 35 6.85 45.79 -52.91
CA GLY A 35 7.79 46.56 -52.09
C GLY A 35 7.66 46.29 -50.58
N PHE A 36 8.68 46.68 -49.80
CA PHE A 36 8.74 46.50 -48.33
C PHE A 36 7.44 46.90 -47.60
N TRP A 37 6.74 47.93 -48.09
CA TRP A 37 5.50 48.48 -47.52
C TRP A 37 4.20 47.74 -47.91
N HIS A 38 4.25 46.79 -48.84
CA HIS A 38 3.09 45.93 -49.16
C HIS A 38 2.88 44.87 -48.08
N ILE A 39 2.27 45.29 -46.98
CA ILE A 39 1.90 44.42 -45.87
C ILE A 39 0.53 43.83 -46.17
N ASN A 40 0.43 42.51 -46.23
CA ASN A 40 -0.87 41.84 -46.14
C ASN A 40 -1.20 41.68 -44.65
N PRO A 41 -2.10 42.51 -44.08
CA PRO A 41 -2.36 42.52 -42.64
C PRO A 41 -2.89 41.17 -42.15
N PHE A 42 -3.62 40.43 -43.00
CA PHE A 42 -4.16 39.11 -42.68
C PHE A 42 -3.04 38.06 -42.52
N TYR A 43 -2.06 38.04 -43.41
CA TYR A 43 -0.93 37.11 -43.33
C TYR A 43 -0.01 37.40 -42.13
N SER A 44 0.31 38.67 -41.87
CA SER A 44 1.12 39.07 -40.72
C SER A 44 0.43 38.73 -39.39
N PHE A 45 -0.88 38.97 -39.31
CA PHE A 45 -1.69 38.56 -38.16
C PHE A 45 -1.58 37.04 -37.94
N ILE A 46 -1.91 36.22 -38.94
CA ILE A 46 -1.83 34.76 -38.84
C ILE A 46 -0.43 34.30 -38.39
N ASN A 47 0.63 34.84 -38.96
CA ASN A 47 2.01 34.43 -38.64
C ASN A 47 2.38 34.74 -37.18
N ILE A 48 2.06 35.93 -36.67
CA ILE A 48 2.30 36.31 -35.26
C ILE A 48 1.53 35.38 -34.32
N TYR A 49 0.23 35.19 -34.56
CA TYR A 49 -0.59 34.35 -33.70
C TYR A 49 -0.22 32.86 -33.78
N THR A 50 0.30 32.41 -34.92
CA THR A 50 0.82 31.04 -35.07
C THR A 50 2.07 30.84 -34.21
N VAL A 51 3.02 31.77 -34.22
CA VAL A 51 4.22 31.70 -33.40
C VAL A 51 3.86 31.78 -31.91
N VAL A 52 3.04 32.76 -31.51
CA VAL A 52 2.57 32.91 -30.13
C VAL A 52 1.80 31.67 -29.67
N GLY A 53 0.92 31.14 -30.52
CA GLY A 53 0.17 29.92 -30.29
C GLY A 53 1.10 28.73 -30.06
N LEU A 54 2.12 28.54 -30.91
CA LEU A 54 3.08 27.45 -30.78
C LEU A 54 3.87 27.52 -29.46
N PHE A 55 4.37 28.70 -29.10
CA PHE A 55 5.04 28.91 -27.80
C PHE A 55 4.09 28.67 -26.61
N ALA A 56 2.85 29.15 -26.70
CA ALA A 56 1.84 28.92 -25.67
C ALA A 56 1.50 27.43 -25.53
N SER A 57 1.32 26.71 -26.64
CA SER A 57 1.07 25.27 -26.67
C SER A 57 2.21 24.48 -26.03
N ILE A 58 3.47 24.79 -26.34
CA ILE A 58 4.63 24.15 -25.71
C ILE A 58 4.64 24.42 -24.19
N LYS A 59 4.38 25.67 -23.78
CA LYS A 59 4.33 26.04 -22.36
C LYS A 59 3.20 25.31 -21.62
N LEU A 60 2.01 25.24 -22.22
CA LEU A 60 0.86 24.51 -21.67
C LEU A 60 1.13 23.01 -21.57
N LEU A 61 1.73 22.41 -22.61
CA LEU A 61 2.11 21.00 -22.59
C LEU A 61 3.13 20.71 -21.48
N LYS A 62 4.16 21.56 -21.34
CA LYS A 62 5.15 21.44 -20.27
C LYS A 62 4.53 21.61 -18.88
N TYR A 63 3.60 22.56 -18.74
CA TYR A 63 2.88 22.78 -17.48
C TYR A 63 2.00 21.59 -17.13
N TRP A 64 1.23 21.07 -18.10
CA TRP A 64 0.40 19.88 -17.94
C TRP A 64 1.23 18.66 -17.55
N TYR A 65 2.35 18.42 -18.22
CA TYR A 65 3.26 17.32 -17.91
C TYR A 65 3.83 17.43 -16.49
N ARG A 66 4.26 18.62 -16.07
CA ARG A 66 4.72 18.87 -14.69
C ARG A 66 3.62 18.64 -13.67
N ASN A 67 2.41 19.13 -13.93
CA ASN A 67 1.28 18.91 -13.01
C ASN A 67 0.93 17.43 -12.87
N GLN A 68 1.04 16.65 -13.96
CA GLN A 68 0.84 15.21 -13.88
C GLN A 68 1.91 14.51 -13.03
N GLN A 69 3.17 14.93 -13.14
CA GLN A 69 4.24 14.41 -12.29
C GLN A 69 4.01 14.74 -10.81
N VAL A 70 3.67 15.99 -10.50
CA VAL A 70 3.38 16.43 -9.12
C VAL A 70 2.18 15.66 -8.56
N LYS A 71 1.13 15.47 -9.36
CA LYS A 71 -0.05 14.71 -8.95
C LYS A 71 0.30 13.25 -8.65
N ALA A 72 1.07 12.59 -9.52
CA ALA A 72 1.52 11.22 -9.30
C ALA A 72 2.41 11.10 -8.05
N GLU A 73 3.28 12.07 -7.79
CA GLU A 73 4.12 12.11 -6.60
C GLU A 73 3.29 12.28 -5.32
N LEU A 74 2.29 13.18 -5.34
CA LEU A 74 1.36 13.37 -4.22
C LEU A 74 0.52 12.12 -3.96
N GLU A 75 0.03 11.45 -5.01
CA GLU A 75 -0.70 10.19 -4.86
C GLU A 75 0.19 9.09 -4.24
N ASN A 76 1.46 9.01 -4.63
CA ASN A 76 2.40 8.05 -4.04
C ASN A 76 2.72 8.38 -2.58
N LYS A 77 3.00 9.65 -2.26
CA LYS A 77 3.18 10.13 -0.87
C LYS A 77 1.95 9.85 -0.02
N ASN A 78 0.74 10.05 -0.54
CA ASN A 78 -0.50 9.74 0.15
C ASN A 78 -0.63 8.24 0.44
N LYS A 79 -0.38 7.38 -0.54
CA LYS A 79 -0.39 5.91 -0.33
C LYS A 79 0.64 5.47 0.71
N THR A 80 1.85 6.06 0.66
CA THR A 80 2.93 5.74 1.60
C THR A 80 2.57 6.14 3.03
N SER A 81 2.02 7.35 3.20
CA SER A 81 1.54 7.83 4.50
C SER A 81 0.35 7.01 5.01
N GLU A 82 -0.59 6.65 4.14
CA GLU A 82 -1.70 5.77 4.49
C GLU A 82 -1.19 4.40 4.95
N LEU A 83 -0.24 3.78 4.23
CA LEU A 83 0.38 2.53 4.65
C LEU A 83 1.09 2.66 6.00
N ALA A 84 1.82 3.75 6.23
CA ALA A 84 2.49 3.99 7.51
C ALA A 84 1.50 4.08 8.68
N LEU A 85 0.33 4.71 8.48
CA LEU A 85 -0.74 4.77 9.47
C LEU A 85 -1.43 3.42 9.70
N LEU A 86 -1.58 2.63 8.63
CA LEU A 86 -2.24 1.32 8.69
C LEU A 86 -1.34 0.21 9.24
N ARG A 87 -0.01 0.42 9.32
CA ARG A 87 0.90 -0.53 9.97
C ARG A 87 0.46 -0.75 11.42
N THR A 88 0.41 -2.02 11.82
CA THR A 88 -0.06 -2.43 13.13
C THR A 88 0.77 -1.77 14.22
N GLN A 89 0.13 -0.98 15.07
CA GLN A 89 0.74 -0.44 16.28
C GLN A 89 0.74 -1.51 17.37
N LEU A 90 1.71 -1.43 18.29
CA LEU A 90 1.74 -2.26 19.48
C LEU A 90 0.41 -2.16 20.22
N ASN A 91 -0.26 -3.30 20.45
CA ASN A 91 -1.42 -3.34 21.31
C ASN A 91 -0.95 -3.25 22.78
N PRO A 92 -1.14 -2.11 23.49
CA PRO A 92 -0.61 -1.96 24.84
C PRO A 92 -1.22 -2.99 25.79
N HIS A 93 -2.49 -3.34 25.58
CA HIS A 93 -3.18 -4.34 26.37
C HIS A 93 -2.60 -5.75 26.16
N PHE A 94 -2.17 -6.11 24.95
CA PHE A 94 -1.43 -7.36 24.74
C PHE A 94 -0.12 -7.37 25.55
N LEU A 95 0.63 -6.27 25.53
CA LEU A 95 1.90 -6.14 26.25
C LEU A 95 1.70 -6.30 27.76
N PHE A 96 0.78 -5.52 28.36
CA PHE A 96 0.48 -5.60 29.79
C PHE A 96 0.03 -7.00 30.22
N ASN A 97 -0.87 -7.62 29.46
CA ASN A 97 -1.30 -8.99 29.76
C ASN A 97 -0.16 -10.00 29.66
N THR A 98 0.72 -9.85 28.67
CA THR A 98 1.86 -10.75 28.50
C THR A 98 2.81 -10.63 29.69
N LEU A 99 3.15 -9.41 30.10
CA LEU A 99 3.99 -9.16 31.27
C LEU A 99 3.37 -9.72 32.55
N ASN A 100 2.07 -9.51 32.79
CA ASN A 100 1.39 -10.06 33.96
C ASN A 100 1.40 -11.60 33.99
N ASN A 101 1.24 -12.25 32.84
CA ASN A 101 1.35 -13.71 32.77
C ASN A 101 2.78 -14.17 33.05
N ILE A 102 3.79 -13.49 32.51
CA ILE A 102 5.20 -13.78 32.78
C ILE A 102 5.47 -13.66 34.29
N ASP A 103 5.02 -12.58 34.92
CA ASP A 103 5.16 -12.35 36.36
C ASP A 103 4.61 -13.53 37.19
N SER A 104 3.40 -13.99 36.86
CA SER A 104 2.81 -15.17 37.51
C SER A 104 3.60 -16.47 37.30
N LEU A 105 4.32 -16.59 36.18
CA LEU A 105 5.15 -17.74 35.86
C LEU A 105 6.51 -17.68 36.57
N ILE A 106 7.02 -16.51 36.93
CA ILE A 106 8.35 -16.38 37.57
C ILE A 106 8.41 -17.24 38.83
N LEU A 107 7.36 -17.19 39.66
CA LEU A 107 7.29 -17.95 40.91
C LEU A 107 6.89 -19.41 40.71
N THR A 108 6.05 -19.70 39.72
CA THR A 108 5.42 -21.03 39.59
C THR A 108 6.12 -21.94 38.58
N LYS A 109 6.68 -21.38 37.50
CA LYS A 109 7.26 -22.09 36.34
C LYS A 109 8.38 -21.24 35.69
N PRO A 110 9.53 -21.07 36.36
CA PRO A 110 10.58 -20.13 35.95
C PRO A 110 11.15 -20.40 34.54
N GLN A 111 11.32 -21.67 34.13
CA GLN A 111 11.72 -21.98 32.74
C GLN A 111 10.70 -21.46 31.72
N LYS A 112 9.39 -21.62 31.97
CA LYS A 112 8.35 -21.10 31.07
C LYS A 112 8.30 -19.57 31.06
N ALA A 113 8.61 -18.92 32.19
CA ALA A 113 8.74 -17.47 32.25
C ALA A 113 9.91 -16.99 31.37
N SER A 114 11.06 -17.65 31.45
CA SER A 114 12.23 -17.36 30.61
C SER A 114 11.92 -17.52 29.12
N ASP A 115 11.30 -18.65 28.73
CA ASP A 115 10.87 -18.88 27.35
C ASP A 115 9.89 -17.80 26.85
N ALA A 116 8.97 -17.36 27.70
CA ALA A 116 8.01 -16.32 27.38
C ALA A 116 8.68 -14.95 27.20
N ILE A 117 9.69 -14.62 28.01
CA ILE A 117 10.48 -13.39 27.85
C ILE A 117 11.21 -13.39 26.51
N ILE A 118 11.84 -14.50 26.13
CA ILE A 118 12.53 -14.63 24.84
C ILE A 118 11.54 -14.41 23.68
N LYS A 119 10.39 -15.08 23.72
CA LYS A 119 9.35 -14.93 22.69
C LYS A 119 8.80 -13.51 22.61
N LEU A 120 8.62 -12.84 23.75
CA LEU A 120 8.23 -11.43 23.78
C LEU A 120 9.32 -10.54 23.16
N SER A 121 10.59 -10.79 23.46
CA SER A 121 11.73 -10.08 22.87
C SER A 121 11.77 -10.25 21.34
N ASP A 122 11.53 -11.46 20.84
CA ASP A 122 11.48 -11.73 19.39
C ASP A 122 10.36 -10.96 18.70
N ILE A 123 9.16 -10.95 19.29
CA ILE A 123 8.03 -10.16 18.81
C ILE A 123 8.40 -8.68 18.78
N MET A 124 8.96 -8.15 19.88
CA MET A 124 9.36 -6.74 19.97
C MET A 124 10.43 -6.37 18.94
N ARG A 125 11.44 -7.24 18.75
CA ARG A 125 12.50 -7.03 17.76
C ARG A 125 11.95 -6.97 16.35
N PHE A 126 11.09 -7.91 15.97
CA PHE A 126 10.44 -7.91 14.67
C PHE A 126 9.64 -6.62 14.45
N MET A 127 8.87 -6.20 15.46
CA MET A 127 8.05 -4.99 15.38
C MET A 127 8.89 -3.71 15.24
N LEU A 128 10.04 -3.62 15.91
CA LEU A 128 10.87 -2.41 15.89
C LEU A 128 11.74 -2.28 14.64
N TYR A 129 12.25 -3.40 14.12
CA TYR A 129 13.26 -3.36 13.06
C TYR A 129 12.73 -3.82 11.70
N ASP A 130 11.91 -4.88 11.67
CA ASP A 130 11.53 -5.53 10.41
C ASP A 130 10.26 -4.91 9.79
N THR A 131 9.39 -4.27 10.58
CA THR A 131 8.13 -3.66 10.08
C THR A 131 8.32 -2.34 9.34
N SER A 132 9.52 -1.74 9.44
CA SER A 132 9.86 -0.50 8.76
C SER A 132 10.00 -0.69 7.25
N THR A 133 10.30 -1.92 6.81
CA THR A 133 10.52 -2.32 5.42
C THR A 133 9.21 -2.62 4.68
N ASP A 134 9.23 -2.57 3.35
CA ASP A 134 8.07 -2.91 2.52
C ASP A 134 7.75 -4.40 2.53
N ASN A 135 8.78 -5.24 2.58
CA ASN A 135 8.66 -6.69 2.61
C ASN A 135 9.74 -7.32 3.49
N VAL A 136 9.38 -8.42 4.15
CA VAL A 136 10.27 -9.27 4.96
C VAL A 136 10.30 -10.69 4.39
N PRO A 137 11.36 -11.47 4.63
CA PRO A 137 11.34 -12.91 4.36
C PRO A 137 10.14 -13.56 5.06
N LEU A 138 9.42 -14.41 4.33
CA LEU A 138 8.23 -15.09 4.84
C LEU A 138 8.53 -15.92 6.10
N GLU A 139 9.73 -16.46 6.21
CA GLU A 139 10.21 -17.16 7.40
C GLU A 139 10.22 -16.26 8.66
N LYS A 140 10.58 -14.98 8.53
CA LYS A 140 10.55 -14.04 9.66
C LYS A 140 9.11 -13.78 10.11
N GLU A 141 8.19 -13.57 9.17
CA GLU A 141 6.76 -13.40 9.48
C GLU A 141 6.18 -14.66 10.16
N ILE A 142 6.54 -15.86 9.68
CA ILE A 142 6.12 -17.13 10.30
C ILE A 142 6.68 -17.28 11.71
N ASN A 143 7.96 -16.96 11.93
CA ASN A 143 8.57 -17.02 13.26
C ASN A 143 7.93 -16.02 14.23
N TYR A 144 7.67 -14.81 13.77
CA TYR A 144 6.89 -13.81 14.51
C TYR A 144 5.51 -14.36 14.92
N LEU A 145 4.78 -14.96 13.97
CA LEU A 145 3.47 -15.55 14.22
C LEU A 145 3.53 -16.71 15.23
N LYS A 146 4.54 -17.58 15.14
CA LYS A 146 4.77 -18.69 16.10
C LYS A 146 5.04 -18.18 17.51
N SER A 147 5.87 -17.15 17.66
CA SER A 147 6.15 -16.53 18.97
C SER A 147 4.89 -15.92 19.56
N TYR A 148 4.09 -15.24 18.74
CA TYR A 148 2.80 -14.68 19.17
C TYR A 148 1.82 -15.76 19.64
N ILE A 149 1.59 -16.79 18.83
CA ILE A 149 0.69 -17.91 19.15
C ILE A 149 1.14 -18.59 20.45
N SER A 150 2.44 -18.85 20.59
CA SER A 150 3.01 -19.45 21.78
C SER A 150 2.71 -18.65 23.05
N LEU A 151 2.83 -17.32 23.01
CA LEU A 151 2.52 -16.47 24.16
C LEU A 151 1.03 -16.49 24.50
N GLN A 152 0.16 -16.48 23.50
CA GLN A 152 -1.28 -16.60 23.75
C GLN A 152 -1.65 -17.97 24.32
N GLN A 153 -0.98 -19.04 23.88
CA GLN A 153 -1.21 -20.40 24.38
C GLN A 153 -0.86 -20.59 25.86
N ILE A 154 0.04 -19.79 26.44
CA ILE A 154 0.36 -19.84 27.88
C ILE A 154 -0.90 -19.65 28.75
N ARG A 155 -1.86 -18.87 28.24
CA ARG A 155 -3.11 -18.53 28.94
C ARG A 155 -4.20 -19.58 28.76
N LEU A 156 -3.99 -20.55 27.87
CA LEU A 156 -4.95 -21.61 27.57
C LEU A 156 -4.72 -22.80 28.49
N LYS A 157 -5.82 -23.40 28.94
CA LYS A 157 -5.77 -24.61 29.78
C LYS A 157 -5.33 -25.83 28.98
N ASP A 158 -5.79 -25.93 27.73
CA ASP A 158 -5.47 -27.02 26.83
C ASP A 158 -4.39 -26.60 25.83
N PRO A 159 -3.18 -27.21 25.85
CA PRO A 159 -2.12 -26.91 24.90
C PRO A 159 -2.49 -27.28 23.45
N GLY A 160 -3.42 -28.22 23.23
CA GLY A 160 -3.91 -28.64 21.91
C GLY A 160 -5.00 -27.73 21.34
N PHE A 161 -5.43 -26.71 22.08
CA PHE A 161 -6.51 -25.82 21.65
C PHE A 161 -6.21 -25.05 20.36
N VAL A 162 -4.93 -24.78 20.09
CA VAL A 162 -4.48 -24.11 18.86
C VAL A 162 -3.65 -25.10 18.05
N LYS A 163 -4.11 -25.39 16.83
CA LYS A 163 -3.39 -26.23 15.87
C LYS A 163 -2.81 -25.37 14.76
N VAL A 164 -1.51 -25.52 14.51
CA VAL A 164 -0.80 -24.78 13.44
C VAL A 164 -0.23 -25.80 12.45
N ASN A 165 -0.66 -25.74 11.20
CA ASN A 165 -0.13 -26.56 10.11
C ASN A 165 0.60 -25.65 9.12
N LEU A 166 1.88 -25.95 8.86
CA LEU A 166 2.70 -25.24 7.89
C LEU A 166 3.13 -26.24 6.81
N GLU A 167 2.77 -25.97 5.57
CA GLU A 167 3.00 -26.87 4.43
C GLU A 167 3.75 -26.17 3.31
N GLY A 168 4.55 -26.94 2.56
CA GLY A 168 5.32 -26.43 1.42
C GLY A 168 6.64 -25.74 1.80
N ASN A 169 7.29 -25.15 0.79
CA ASN A 169 8.58 -24.46 0.94
C ASN A 169 8.40 -22.94 0.86
N CYS A 170 8.68 -22.25 1.96
CA CYS A 170 8.55 -20.81 2.10
C CYS A 170 9.88 -20.05 1.86
N LEU A 171 10.98 -20.78 1.65
CA LEU A 171 12.32 -20.22 1.55
C LEU A 171 12.47 -19.34 0.30
N GLY A 172 13.08 -18.17 0.48
CA GLY A 172 13.28 -17.19 -0.60
C GLY A 172 12.06 -16.33 -0.94
N LYS A 173 10.90 -16.55 -0.32
CA LYS A 173 9.68 -15.74 -0.54
C LYS A 173 9.64 -14.56 0.42
N THR A 174 9.03 -13.46 -0.02
CA THR A 174 8.87 -12.25 0.79
C THR A 174 7.40 -11.87 0.90
N ILE A 175 7.03 -11.23 2.02
CA ILE A 175 5.66 -10.82 2.33
C ILE A 175 5.69 -9.47 3.06
N ALA A 176 4.62 -8.70 2.96
CA ALA A 176 4.43 -7.52 3.80
C ALA A 176 4.43 -7.94 5.28
N PRO A 177 5.16 -7.22 6.16
CA PRO A 177 5.25 -7.58 7.56
C PRO A 177 3.92 -7.41 8.29
N MET A 178 3.69 -8.23 9.31
CA MET A 178 2.48 -8.23 10.16
C MET A 178 1.19 -8.34 9.34
N LEU A 179 1.18 -9.17 8.32
CA LEU A 179 0.01 -9.38 7.46
C LEU A 179 -0.92 -10.44 8.03
N PHE A 180 -0.37 -11.48 8.68
CA PHE A 180 -1.15 -12.61 9.19
C PHE A 180 -1.69 -12.39 10.59
N ILE A 181 -1.00 -11.56 11.38
CA ILE A 181 -1.33 -11.34 12.79
C ILE A 181 -2.78 -10.88 13.04
N PRO A 182 -3.42 -10.02 12.22
CA PRO A 182 -4.78 -9.55 12.52
C PRO A 182 -5.82 -10.67 12.48
N PHE A 183 -5.62 -11.68 11.63
CA PHE A 183 -6.52 -12.84 11.56
C PHE A 183 -6.37 -13.74 12.79
N VAL A 184 -5.13 -13.94 13.25
CA VAL A 184 -4.83 -14.75 14.44
C VAL A 184 -5.30 -14.03 15.71
N GLU A 185 -5.07 -12.71 15.82
CA GLU A 185 -5.61 -11.87 16.88
C GLU A 185 -7.13 -11.95 16.96
N ASN A 186 -7.80 -11.87 15.80
CA ASN A 186 -9.24 -11.99 15.72
C ASN A 186 -9.73 -13.34 16.26
N ALA A 187 -9.06 -14.44 15.90
CA ALA A 187 -9.39 -15.77 16.39
C ALA A 187 -9.22 -15.91 17.91
N PHE A 188 -8.15 -15.36 18.51
CA PHE A 188 -7.98 -15.38 19.97
C PHE A 188 -8.95 -14.48 20.73
N LYS A 189 -9.38 -13.37 20.11
CA LYS A 189 -10.28 -12.38 20.73
C LYS A 189 -11.74 -12.82 20.69
N HIS A 190 -12.18 -13.35 19.56
CA HIS A 190 -13.58 -13.68 19.28
C HIS A 190 -13.86 -15.19 19.32
N GLY A 191 -12.83 -16.04 19.34
CA GLY A 191 -12.99 -17.48 19.45
C GLY A 191 -13.57 -17.90 20.80
N GLN A 192 -14.52 -18.83 20.75
CA GLN A 192 -15.11 -19.43 21.93
C GLN A 192 -14.04 -20.25 22.67
N LYS A 193 -13.77 -19.92 23.94
CA LYS A 193 -12.67 -20.52 24.72
C LYS A 193 -13.00 -21.88 25.36
N ASN A 194 -14.29 -22.20 25.46
CA ASN A 194 -14.80 -23.42 26.10
C ASN A 194 -15.36 -24.39 25.05
N VAL A 195 -14.52 -24.77 24.08
CA VAL A 195 -14.85 -25.76 23.05
C VAL A 195 -13.83 -26.89 23.05
N ALA A 196 -14.21 -28.06 22.55
CA ALA A 196 -13.27 -29.15 22.33
C ALA A 196 -12.15 -28.72 21.38
N ALA A 197 -10.92 -29.15 21.67
CA ALA A 197 -9.78 -28.85 20.83
C ALA A 197 -9.84 -29.57 19.46
N PRO A 198 -9.30 -28.95 18.38
CA PRO A 198 -8.77 -27.59 18.36
C PRO A 198 -9.90 -26.54 18.30
N GLY A 199 -9.80 -25.51 19.14
CA GLY A 199 -10.71 -24.36 19.09
C GLY A 199 -10.28 -23.29 18.08
N ILE A 200 -8.99 -23.26 17.73
CA ILE A 200 -8.41 -22.44 16.66
C ILE A 200 -7.53 -23.33 15.79
N GLU A 201 -7.73 -23.28 14.48
CA GLU A 201 -6.87 -23.92 13.48
C GLU A 201 -6.27 -22.87 12.55
N ILE A 202 -4.95 -22.91 12.38
CA ILE A 202 -4.20 -22.00 11.53
C ILE A 202 -3.45 -22.84 10.50
N ARG A 203 -3.66 -22.55 9.22
CA ARG A 203 -3.02 -23.24 8.11
C ARG A 203 -2.29 -22.24 7.22
N LEU A 204 -1.05 -22.56 6.88
CA LEU A 204 -0.27 -21.79 5.91
C LEU A 204 0.36 -22.77 4.92
N GLU A 205 0.05 -22.57 3.65
CA GLU A 205 0.55 -23.40 2.56
C GLU A 205 1.36 -22.53 1.58
N CYS A 206 2.62 -22.88 1.43
CA CYS A 206 3.57 -22.22 0.53
C CYS A 206 3.66 -22.97 -0.80
N LEU A 207 2.96 -22.47 -1.81
CA LEU A 207 2.99 -22.97 -3.20
C LEU A 207 4.05 -22.25 -4.04
N LYS A 208 4.43 -22.77 -5.21
CA LYS A 208 5.51 -22.19 -6.03
C LYS A 208 5.37 -20.67 -6.26
N ASP A 209 4.21 -20.23 -6.76
CA ASP A 209 3.95 -18.83 -7.14
C ASP A 209 2.86 -18.17 -6.28
N SER A 210 2.46 -18.82 -5.18
CA SER A 210 1.39 -18.31 -4.32
C SER A 210 1.48 -18.81 -2.89
N LEU A 211 0.68 -18.21 -2.02
CA LEU A 211 0.53 -18.58 -0.62
C LEU A 211 -0.94 -18.61 -0.24
N ASN A 212 -1.35 -19.66 0.47
CA ASN A 212 -2.64 -19.74 1.12
C ASN A 212 -2.45 -19.61 2.63
N PHE A 213 -3.24 -18.75 3.26
CA PHE A 213 -3.30 -18.61 4.70
C PHE A 213 -4.75 -18.70 5.16
N GLU A 214 -5.03 -19.58 6.12
CA GLU A 214 -6.36 -19.82 6.64
C GLU A 214 -6.35 -19.82 8.16
N VAL A 215 -7.34 -19.15 8.76
CA VAL A 215 -7.60 -19.18 10.20
C VAL A 215 -9.06 -19.54 10.42
N ILE A 216 -9.28 -20.58 11.21
CA ILE A 216 -10.60 -21.10 11.57
C ILE A 216 -10.73 -21.05 13.08
N ASN A 217 -11.82 -20.47 13.59
CA ASN A 217 -12.15 -20.53 15.01
C ASN A 217 -13.64 -20.76 15.22
N ARG A 218 -14.01 -21.41 16.32
CA ARG A 218 -15.42 -21.53 16.71
C ARG A 218 -15.96 -20.21 17.24
N VAL A 219 -17.19 -19.87 16.87
CA VAL A 219 -17.92 -18.68 17.34
C VAL A 219 -19.31 -19.07 17.81
N ASP A 220 -19.83 -18.30 18.76
CA ASP A 220 -21.19 -18.51 19.27
C ASP A 220 -22.20 -17.87 18.30
N VAL A 221 -22.97 -18.73 17.61
CA VAL A 221 -23.97 -18.32 16.62
C VAL A 221 -25.08 -17.46 17.25
N SER A 222 -25.33 -17.61 18.56
CA SER A 222 -26.37 -16.85 19.28
C SER A 222 -25.97 -15.41 19.58
N ALA A 223 -24.67 -15.10 19.58
CA ALA A 223 -24.14 -13.76 19.88
C ALA A 223 -24.02 -12.84 18.65
N GLU A 224 -24.08 -13.38 17.43
CA GLU A 224 -23.94 -12.62 16.18
C GLU A 224 -25.27 -12.05 15.64
N MET A 225 -26.44 -12.54 16.08
CA MET A 225 -27.73 -11.96 15.65
C MET A 225 -27.97 -10.52 16.17
N ASN A 226 -27.11 -10.01 17.08
CA ASN A 226 -27.28 -8.71 17.75
C ASN A 226 -26.08 -7.76 17.64
N LYS A 227 -25.08 -8.04 16.78
CA LYS A 227 -23.96 -7.12 16.55
C LYS A 227 -23.81 -6.85 15.07
N ASP A 228 -23.88 -5.56 14.71
CA ASP A 228 -23.61 -5.05 13.37
C ASP A 228 -22.45 -5.82 12.72
N ASN A 229 -22.66 -6.29 11.49
CA ASN A 229 -21.70 -6.96 10.62
C ASN A 229 -20.45 -6.11 10.26
N THR A 230 -20.13 -5.10 11.06
CA THR A 230 -18.98 -4.22 10.88
C THR A 230 -17.72 -5.00 11.23
N PRO A 231 -16.82 -5.26 10.25
CA PRO A 231 -15.52 -5.83 10.55
C PRO A 231 -14.82 -4.96 11.58
N GLY A 232 -14.22 -5.56 12.61
CA GLY A 232 -13.41 -4.82 13.56
C GLY A 232 -12.34 -3.98 12.84
N ILE A 233 -12.00 -2.82 13.39
CA ILE A 233 -11.08 -1.84 12.78
C ILE A 233 -9.79 -2.50 12.24
N GLY A 234 -9.26 -3.51 12.94
CA GLY A 234 -8.07 -4.26 12.50
C GLY A 234 -8.24 -5.01 11.17
N LEU A 235 -9.39 -5.65 10.93
CA LEU A 235 -9.67 -6.35 9.67
C LEU A 235 -9.93 -5.37 8.52
N ALA A 236 -10.63 -4.28 8.78
CA ALA A 236 -10.82 -3.21 7.81
C ALA A 236 -9.47 -2.62 7.36
N ASN A 237 -8.56 -2.35 8.30
CA ASN A 237 -7.21 -1.90 8.02
C ASN A 237 -6.40 -2.94 7.23
N THR A 238 -6.52 -4.23 7.59
CA THR A 238 -5.84 -5.32 6.88
C THR A 238 -6.31 -5.43 5.42
N LYS A 239 -7.61 -5.33 5.18
CA LYS A 239 -8.17 -5.31 3.82
C LYS A 239 -7.63 -4.12 3.02
N ARG A 240 -7.62 -2.93 3.61
CA ARG A 240 -7.08 -1.73 2.96
C ARG A 240 -5.58 -1.86 2.64
N ARG A 241 -4.79 -2.46 3.54
CA ARG A 241 -3.38 -2.76 3.29
C ARG A 241 -3.19 -3.73 2.12
N LEU A 242 -4.01 -4.79 2.06
CA LEU A 242 -3.97 -5.75 0.96
C LEU A 242 -4.27 -5.09 -0.40
N GLU A 243 -5.26 -4.19 -0.45
CA GLU A 243 -5.60 -3.41 -1.65
C GLU A 243 -4.43 -2.53 -2.13
N LEU A 244 -3.70 -1.93 -1.20
CA LEU A 244 -2.56 -1.06 -1.50
C LEU A 244 -1.29 -1.84 -1.89
N LEU A 245 -1.02 -2.96 -1.23
CA LEU A 245 0.25 -3.72 -1.37
C LEU A 245 0.19 -4.84 -2.43
N TYR A 246 -0.98 -5.44 -2.62
CA TYR A 246 -1.19 -6.58 -3.52
C TYR A 246 -2.33 -6.34 -4.51
N PRO A 247 -2.37 -5.20 -5.24
CA PRO A 247 -3.47 -4.91 -6.17
C PRO A 247 -3.55 -6.00 -7.25
N GLY A 248 -4.72 -6.64 -7.38
CA GLY A 248 -4.94 -7.75 -8.31
C GLY A 248 -4.18 -9.04 -8.01
N ARG A 249 -3.41 -9.10 -6.91
CA ARG A 249 -2.58 -10.25 -6.50
C ARG A 249 -3.02 -10.89 -5.19
N HIS A 250 -4.17 -10.49 -4.63
CA HIS A 250 -4.70 -11.09 -3.41
C HIS A 250 -6.20 -11.41 -3.55
N LYS A 251 -6.66 -12.39 -2.76
CA LYS A 251 -8.07 -12.69 -2.55
C LYS A 251 -8.29 -12.99 -1.08
N LEU A 252 -9.13 -12.17 -0.43
CA LEU A 252 -9.53 -12.35 0.96
C LEU A 252 -11.01 -12.78 1.01
N SER A 253 -11.30 -13.88 1.70
CA SER A 253 -12.67 -14.36 1.98
C SER A 253 -12.83 -14.56 3.48
N ILE A 254 -13.86 -13.94 4.05
CA ILE A 254 -14.23 -14.08 5.45
C ILE A 254 -15.68 -14.53 5.50
N LYS A 255 -15.97 -15.62 6.21
CA LYS A 255 -17.32 -16.18 6.34
C LYS A 255 -17.55 -16.70 7.75
N THR A 256 -18.78 -16.58 8.22
CA THR A 256 -19.27 -17.35 9.37
C THR A 256 -20.27 -18.39 8.88
N GLU A 257 -19.99 -19.67 9.12
CA GLU A 257 -20.88 -20.78 8.74
C GLU A 257 -20.80 -21.91 9.76
N ASN A 258 -21.94 -22.50 10.12
CA ASN A 258 -22.02 -23.68 11.01
C ASN A 258 -21.30 -23.52 12.37
N GLY A 259 -21.28 -22.31 12.96
CA GLY A 259 -20.57 -22.04 14.21
C GLY A 259 -19.05 -21.86 14.05
N TYR A 260 -18.57 -21.72 12.82
CA TYR A 260 -17.16 -21.44 12.51
C TYR A 260 -17.03 -20.08 11.84
N TYR A 261 -16.06 -19.30 12.32
CA TYR A 261 -15.56 -18.12 11.64
C TYR A 261 -14.30 -18.50 10.88
N ILE A 262 -14.29 -18.26 9.57
CA ILE A 262 -13.26 -18.71 8.64
C ILE A 262 -12.73 -17.52 7.86
N SER A 263 -11.43 -17.25 8.01
CA SER A 263 -10.68 -16.27 7.21
C SER A 263 -9.71 -16.99 6.28
N ARG A 264 -9.83 -16.75 4.98
CA ARG A 264 -8.95 -17.29 3.93
C ARG A 264 -8.31 -16.16 3.13
N LEU A 265 -7.00 -16.16 3.08
CA LEU A 265 -6.20 -15.22 2.30
C LEU A 265 -5.36 -16.01 1.30
N HIS A 266 -5.52 -15.68 0.02
CA HIS A 266 -4.67 -16.14 -1.06
C HIS A 266 -3.85 -14.97 -1.59
N ILE A 267 -2.54 -15.15 -1.74
CA ILE A 267 -1.62 -14.15 -2.29
C ILE A 267 -0.81 -14.80 -3.41
N LYS A 268 -0.72 -14.12 -4.55
CA LYS A 268 0.17 -14.48 -5.64
C LYS A 268 1.46 -13.65 -5.55
N PHE A 269 2.61 -14.31 -5.60
CA PHE A 269 3.91 -13.64 -5.60
C PHE A 269 4.15 -12.92 -6.94
#